data_AF-A0A452Z0C9-F1
#
_entry.id   AF-A0A452Z0C9-F1
#
_cell.length_a   1.000
_cell.length_b   1.000
_cell.length_c   1.000
_cell.angle_alpha   90.00
_cell.angle_beta   90.00
_cell.angle_gamma   90.00
#
_symmetry.space_group_name_H-M   'P 1'
#
loop_
_entity.id
_entity.type
_entity.pdbx_description
1 polymer ?
#
loop_
_entity_poly.entity_id
_entity_poly.type
_entity_poly.pdbx_seq_one_letter_code
_entity_poly.pdbx_strand_id
1 'polypeptide(L)'
;AWCAPQPPKRFHDSEPPWDAKSDNTFIIHYTYGCDYSLKGELTYGKIGEWRFDKRSYLRSPPPRNLSLPPPGVPESVATLVKMVNEATANIVGWDDEI
;
A
#
# COMPACT_ATOMS: atom_id res chain seq x y z
N ALA A 1 8.11 8.82 -9.15
CA ALA A 1 8.77 7.57 -8.70
C ALA A 1 10.26 7.84 -8.59
N TRP A 2 10.80 7.84 -7.38
CA TRP A 2 12.25 7.88 -7.11
C TRP A 2 12.49 6.85 -6.02
N CYS A 3 13.04 5.69 -6.40
CA CYS A 3 13.54 4.72 -5.44
C CYS A 3 15.04 5.01 -5.28
N ALA A 4 15.38 5.88 -4.34
CA ALA A 4 16.77 6.05 -3.94
C ALA A 4 17.08 5.01 -2.87
N PRO A 5 18.12 4.17 -3.02
CA PRO A 5 18.58 3.32 -1.93
C PRO A 5 19.18 4.25 -0.86
N GLN A 6 18.46 4.46 0.23
CA GLN A 6 18.99 5.18 1.39
C GLN A 6 19.79 4.18 2.26
N PRO A 7 20.97 4.56 2.76
CA PRO A 7 21.75 3.72 3.68
C PRO A 7 20.93 3.43 4.94
N PRO A 8 21.21 2.34 5.68
CA PRO A 8 20.43 1.92 6.84
C PRO A 8 20.57 2.94 7.96
N LYS A 9 19.69 3.94 7.97
CA LYS A 9 19.47 4.79 9.13
C LYS A 9 18.47 4.03 10.00
N ARG A 10 18.91 3.58 11.18
CA ARG A 10 18.00 3.16 12.25
C ARG A 10 17.09 4.35 12.57
N PHE A 11 15.90 4.36 11.98
CA PHE A 11 14.81 5.24 12.36
C PHE A 11 14.20 4.64 13.63
N HIS A 12 14.49 5.25 14.78
CA HIS A 12 13.85 4.91 16.07
C HIS A 12 12.49 5.60 16.25
N ASP A 13 12.09 6.50 15.35
CA ASP A 13 10.91 7.37 15.55
C ASP A 13 9.66 6.94 14.76
N SER A 14 9.65 5.77 14.13
CA SER A 14 8.49 5.24 13.39
C SER A 14 7.85 4.02 14.03
N GLU A 15 8.13 3.79 15.31
CA GLU A 15 7.48 2.72 16.07
C GLU A 15 6.20 3.31 16.70
N PRO A 16 5.00 2.86 16.29
CA PRO A 16 3.84 3.15 17.10
C PRO A 16 4.05 2.49 18.48
N PRO A 17 3.75 3.18 19.59
CA PRO A 17 4.08 2.72 20.96
C PRO A 17 3.40 1.41 21.39
N TRP A 18 2.59 0.80 20.53
CA TRP A 18 1.87 -0.45 20.76
C TRP A 18 2.47 -1.65 20.02
N ASP A 19 3.45 -1.46 19.14
CA ASP A 19 4.07 -2.56 18.40
C ASP A 19 5.41 -2.93 19.05
N ALA A 20 5.44 -4.00 19.84
CA ALA A 20 6.62 -4.41 20.61
C ALA A 20 7.64 -5.23 19.80
N LYS A 21 7.38 -5.46 18.51
CA LYS A 21 8.19 -6.30 17.62
C LYS A 21 8.74 -5.47 16.48
N SER A 22 10.04 -5.23 16.50
CA SER A 22 10.76 -4.43 15.48
C SER A 22 11.45 -5.27 14.40
N ASP A 23 11.44 -6.60 14.54
CA ASP A 23 12.09 -7.50 13.59
C ASP A 23 11.12 -7.89 12.44
N ASN A 24 11.60 -7.74 11.20
CA ASN A 24 10.87 -8.04 9.95
C ASN A 24 9.63 -7.18 9.65
N THR A 25 9.59 -5.93 10.13
CA THR A 25 8.49 -4.99 9.84
C THR A 25 8.69 -4.29 8.49
N PHE A 26 7.66 -4.29 7.64
CA PHE A 26 7.65 -3.57 6.37
C PHE A 26 6.72 -2.36 6.44
N ILE A 27 7.17 -1.19 5.98
CA ILE A 27 6.37 0.03 5.96
C ILE A 27 5.93 0.32 4.54
N ILE A 28 4.62 0.41 4.37
CA ILE A 28 4.00 0.88 3.14
C ILE A 28 3.55 2.34 3.36
N HIS A 29 4.28 3.30 2.77
CA HIS A 29 3.97 4.72 2.89
C HIS A 29 3.37 5.27 1.59
N TYR A 30 2.14 5.77 1.69
CA TYR A 30 1.46 6.50 0.62
C TYR A 30 0.92 7.82 1.17
N THR A 31 1.22 8.93 0.49
CA THR A 31 0.77 10.27 0.90
C THR A 31 -0.66 10.56 0.43
N TYR A 32 -1.07 9.98 -0.70
CA TYR A 32 -2.38 10.19 -1.31
C TYR A 32 -3.02 8.87 -1.70
N GLY A 33 -4.34 8.78 -1.51
CA GLY A 33 -5.15 7.69 -2.03
C GLY A 33 -5.19 7.72 -3.55
N CYS A 34 -5.18 6.54 -4.16
CA CYS A 34 -5.33 6.35 -5.58
C CYS A 34 -6.79 6.04 -5.89
N ASP A 35 -7.59 7.07 -6.13
CA ASP A 35 -9.01 6.98 -6.47
C ASP A 35 -9.21 7.20 -7.97
N TYR A 36 -9.75 6.21 -8.67
CA TYR A 36 -9.94 6.24 -10.11
C TYR A 36 -11.36 5.84 -10.52
N SER A 37 -11.86 6.41 -11.62
CA SER A 37 -13.04 5.88 -12.31
C SER A 37 -12.70 4.58 -13.05
N LEU A 38 -13.72 3.83 -13.49
CA LEU A 38 -13.51 2.63 -14.32
C LEU A 38 -12.88 2.93 -15.69
N LYS A 39 -12.80 4.20 -16.09
CA LYS A 39 -12.09 4.66 -17.29
C LYS A 39 -10.62 5.02 -17.03
N GLY A 40 -10.16 4.87 -15.78
CA GLY A 40 -8.79 5.20 -15.38
C GLY A 40 -8.54 6.69 -15.11
N GLU A 41 -9.59 7.48 -14.92
CA GLU A 41 -9.47 8.92 -14.62
C GLU A 41 -9.35 9.13 -13.11
N LEU A 42 -8.34 9.88 -12.67
CA LEU A 42 -8.12 10.18 -11.27
C LEU A 42 -9.24 11.08 -10.72
N THR A 43 -9.87 10.67 -9.62
CA THR A 43 -10.95 11.42 -8.99
C THR A 43 -10.43 12.13 -7.74
N TYR A 44 -10.31 13.46 -7.80
CA TYR A 44 -9.88 14.27 -6.67
C TYR A 44 -11.02 14.52 -5.68
N GLY A 45 -10.75 14.32 -4.39
CA GLY A 45 -11.67 14.68 -3.29
C GLY A 45 -12.93 13.81 -3.21
N LYS A 46 -12.98 12.71 -3.95
CA LYS A 46 -14.09 11.74 -3.96
C LYS A 46 -13.53 10.32 -3.97
N ILE A 47 -14.30 9.39 -3.41
CA ILE A 47 -14.00 7.96 -3.51
C ILE A 47 -14.24 7.54 -4.97
N GLY A 48 -13.20 7.01 -5.61
CA GLY A 48 -13.27 6.48 -6.96
C GLY A 48 -14.00 5.13 -6.98
N GLU A 49 -14.41 4.70 -8.17
CA GLU A 49 -14.98 3.36 -8.38
C GLU A 49 -13.95 2.27 -8.11
N TRP A 50 -12.69 2.53 -8.49
CA TRP A 50 -11.53 1.77 -8.04
C TRP A 50 -10.73 2.62 -7.07
N ARG A 51 -10.32 2.01 -5.95
CA ARG A 51 -9.62 2.71 -4.87
C ARG A 51 -8.50 1.88 -4.29
N PHE A 52 -7.34 2.51 -4.18
CA PHE A 52 -6.23 2.03 -3.36
C PHE A 52 -5.75 3.13 -2.43
N ASP A 53 -6.22 3.11 -1.17
CA ASP A 53 -5.88 4.09 -0.13
C ASP A 53 -5.61 3.37 1.19
N LYS A 54 -4.51 3.72 1.87
CA LYS A 54 -4.14 3.20 3.19
C LYS A 54 -5.26 3.38 4.21
N ARG A 55 -6.05 4.45 4.12
CA ARG A 55 -7.17 4.72 5.03
C ARG A 55 -8.26 3.64 4.99
N SER A 56 -8.32 2.85 3.91
CA SER A 56 -9.20 1.69 3.82
C SER A 56 -8.73 0.51 4.67
N TYR A 57 -7.46 0.53 5.12
CA TYR A 57 -6.77 -0.57 5.80
C TYR A 57 -6.17 -0.09 7.14
N LEU A 58 -6.91 0.73 7.88
CA LEU A 58 -6.42 1.32 9.15
C LEU A 58 -6.34 0.30 10.29
N ARG A 59 -7.17 -0.73 10.26
CA ARG A 59 -7.32 -1.72 11.35
C ARG A 59 -6.82 -3.10 11.00
N SER A 60 -6.60 -3.36 9.72
CA SER A 60 -6.17 -4.64 9.20
C SER A 60 -5.26 -4.40 7.99
N PRO A 61 -4.31 -5.31 7.72
CA PRO A 61 -3.52 -5.24 6.50
C PRO A 61 -4.42 -5.32 5.25
N PRO A 62 -3.98 -4.75 4.11
CA PRO A 62 -4.71 -4.90 2.86
C PRO A 62 -4.90 -6.38 2.51
N PRO A 63 -6.07 -6.78 1.98
CA PRO A 63 -6.32 -8.18 1.64
C PRO A 63 -5.40 -8.63 0.50
N ARG A 64 -5.13 -9.94 0.47
CA ARG A 64 -4.43 -10.58 -0.66
C ARG A 64 -5.26 -10.47 -1.95
N ASN A 65 -4.58 -10.45 -3.09
CA ASN A 65 -5.19 -10.36 -4.43
C ASN A 65 -6.09 -9.13 -4.62
N LEU A 66 -5.55 -7.94 -4.32
CA LEU A 66 -6.19 -6.66 -4.65
C LEU A 66 -6.51 -6.59 -6.15
N SER A 67 -7.66 -6.00 -6.46
CA SER A 67 -8.06 -5.76 -7.85
C SER A 67 -7.06 -4.83 -8.54
N LEU A 68 -6.64 -5.21 -9.74
CA LEU A 68 -5.81 -4.35 -10.57
C LEU A 68 -6.59 -3.08 -10.95
N PRO A 69 -5.90 -1.94 -11.11
CA PRO A 69 -6.56 -0.71 -11.53
C PRO A 69 -7.15 -0.85 -12.94
N PRO A 70 -8.19 -0.06 -13.27
CA PRO A 70 -8.81 -0.07 -14.58
C PRO A 70 -7.84 0.38 -15.70
N PRO A 71 -8.15 0.04 -16.97
CA PRO A 71 -7.41 0.56 -18.12
C PRO A 71 -7.40 2.09 -18.13
N GLY A 72 -6.27 2.71 -18.46
CA GLY A 72 -6.11 4.18 -18.47
C GLY A 72 -5.42 4.76 -17.23
N VAL A 73 -5.31 3.98 -16.15
CA VAL A 73 -4.51 4.34 -14.97
C VAL A 73 -3.01 4.32 -15.30
N PRO A 74 -2.19 5.22 -14.73
CA PRO A 74 -0.75 5.19 -14.91
C PRO A 74 -0.13 3.83 -14.56
N GLU A 75 0.80 3.36 -15.40
CA GLU A 75 1.47 2.07 -15.21
C GLU A 75 2.15 1.96 -13.84
N SER A 76 2.67 3.06 -13.31
CA SER A 76 3.27 3.09 -11.97
C SER A 76 2.32 2.63 -10.86
N VAL A 77 1.03 2.95 -10.96
CA VAL A 77 0.00 2.52 -10.00
C VAL A 77 -0.33 1.04 -10.21
N ALA A 78 -0.44 0.60 -11.48
CA ALA A 78 -0.66 -0.81 -11.77
C ALA A 78 0.48 -1.70 -11.26
N THR A 79 1.72 -1.26 -11.48
CA THR A 79 2.93 -1.94 -11.00
C THR A 79 2.99 -1.96 -9.48
N LEU A 80 2.63 -0.86 -8.81
CA LEU A 80 2.53 -0.81 -7.36
C LEU A 80 1.57 -1.88 -6.81
N VAL A 81 0.35 -1.95 -7.36
CA VAL A 81 -0.67 -2.93 -6.91
C VAL A 81 -0.19 -4.36 -7.16
N LYS A 82 0.50 -4.62 -8.29
CA LYS A 82 1.12 -5.92 -8.56
C LYS A 82 2.17 -6.29 -7.51
N MET A 83 3.07 -5.36 -7.17
CA MET A 83 4.10 -5.59 -6.15
C MET A 83 3.49 -5.83 -4.77
N VAL A 84 2.40 -5.13 -4.43
CA VAL A 84 1.66 -5.38 -3.19
C VAL A 84 1.06 -6.79 -3.22
N ASN A 85 0.38 -7.18 -4.30
CA ASN A 85 -0.17 -8.54 -4.44
C ASN A 85 0.92 -9.61 -4.33
N GLU A 86 2.07 -9.42 -4.97
CA GLU A 86 3.22 -10.32 -4.87
C GLU A 86 3.75 -10.39 -3.43
N ALA A 87 3.93 -9.26 -2.76
CA ALA A 87 4.43 -9.23 -1.38
C ALA A 87 3.44 -9.92 -0.42
N THR A 88 2.16 -9.54 -0.47
CA THR A 88 1.12 -10.12 0.39
C THR A 88 0.95 -11.64 0.20
N ALA A 89 1.17 -12.14 -1.02
CA ALA A 89 1.15 -13.59 -1.30
C ALA A 89 2.32 -14.35 -0.66
N ASN A 90 3.48 -13.69 -0.49
CA ASN A 90 4.71 -14.33 -0.03
C ASN A 90 5.02 -14.09 1.46
N ILE A 91 4.39 -13.10 2.11
CA ILE A 91 4.57 -12.84 3.54
C ILE A 91 3.72 -13.83 4.36
N VAL A 92 4.40 -14.64 5.17
CA VAL A 92 3.79 -15.54 6.15
C VAL A 92 3.13 -14.71 7.25
N GLY A 93 1.92 -15.08 7.69
CA GLY A 93 1.18 -14.35 8.74
C GLY A 93 0.57 -13.02 8.29
N TRP A 94 0.50 -12.74 6.98
CA TRP A 94 -0.06 -11.48 6.47
C TRP A 94 -1.53 -11.23 6.85
N ASP A 95 -2.33 -12.29 7.00
CA ASP A 95 -3.75 -12.17 7.35
C ASP A 95 -3.99 -12.11 8.87
N ASP A 96 -2.93 -12.21 9.67
CA ASP A 96 -3.06 -12.20 11.13
C ASP A 96 -3.48 -10.78 11.57
N GLU A 97 -4.54 -10.68 12.37
CA GLU A 97 -4.96 -9.40 12.95
C GLU A 97 -3.85 -8.88 13.89
N ILE A 98 -3.55 -7.58 13.79
CA ILE A 98 -2.61 -6.87 14.67
C ILE A 98 -3.27 -6.63 16.04
#